data_AF-A0A4S1E6T2-F1
#
_entry.id   AF-A0A4S1E6T2-F1
#
_cell.length_a   1.000
_cell.length_b   1.000
_cell.length_c   1.000
_cell.angle_alpha   90.00
_cell.angle_beta   90.00
_cell.angle_gamma   90.00
#
_symmetry.space_group_name_H-M   'P 1'
#
loop_
_entity.id
_entity.type
_entity.pdbx_description
1 polymer ?
#
loop_
_entity_poly.entity_id
_entity_poly.type
_entity_poly.pdbx_seq_one_letter_code
_entity_poly.pdbx_strand_id
1 'polypeptide(L)'
;KANIAVADIENLIVWGNHSPTMYPDIRFATVNGESLEQKINDQEWNRDTFIPKVGKRGAAIIEARGLSSAASAANAAIDHVRDWVLGSNGKWVTMGVPSDGSYGIPEGIIYGVPVTTANGEYTRVAGLEIDAFSRERMDFTLNELLEERDGVKDLLA
;
A
#
# COMPACT_ATOMS: atom_id res chain seq x y z
N LYS A 1 13.22 10.96 -4.41
CA LYS A 1 13.98 11.36 -3.20
C LYS A 1 15.41 10.85 -3.27
N ALA A 2 15.65 9.53 -3.34
CA ALA A 2 17.00 8.96 -3.34
C ALA A 2 17.77 8.98 -4.68
N ASN A 3 17.21 9.56 -5.75
CA ASN A 3 17.79 9.59 -7.10
C ASN A 3 18.19 8.21 -7.67
N ILE A 4 17.25 7.27 -7.62
CA ILE A 4 17.41 5.86 -8.05
C ILE A 4 16.32 5.57 -9.10
N ALA A 5 16.59 4.64 -10.01
CA ALA A 5 15.58 4.19 -10.97
C ALA A 5 14.42 3.48 -10.26
N VAL A 6 13.19 3.77 -10.69
CA VAL A 6 11.98 3.19 -10.07
C VAL A 6 11.99 1.65 -10.10
N ALA A 7 12.57 1.06 -11.14
CA ALA A 7 12.62 -0.38 -11.35
C ALA A 7 13.57 -1.11 -10.38
N ASP A 8 14.48 -0.38 -9.74
CA ASP A 8 15.46 -0.93 -8.80
C ASP A 8 14.93 -0.96 -7.36
N ILE A 9 13.74 -0.38 -7.11
CA ILE A 9 13.10 -0.37 -5.80
C ILE A 9 12.27 -1.65 -5.64
N GLU A 10 12.53 -2.37 -4.56
CA GLU A 10 11.82 -3.60 -4.19
C GLU A 10 11.21 -3.46 -2.79
N ASN A 11 10.24 -4.33 -2.45
CA ASN A 11 9.66 -4.46 -1.11
C ASN A 11 9.02 -3.18 -0.52
N LEU A 12 8.53 -2.28 -1.39
CA LEU A 12 7.69 -1.15 -0.99
C LEU A 12 6.25 -1.63 -0.74
N ILE A 13 5.64 -1.15 0.33
CA ILE A 13 4.31 -1.59 0.77
C ILE A 13 3.36 -0.40 0.87
N VAL A 14 2.08 -0.60 0.54
CA VAL A 14 1.01 0.30 0.96
C VAL A 14 0.01 -0.48 1.81
N TRP A 15 -0.12 -0.08 3.08
CA TRP A 15 -1.06 -0.69 4.01
C TRP A 15 -2.41 0.02 4.01
N GLY A 16 -3.49 -0.75 4.14
CA GLY A 16 -4.81 -0.22 4.48
C GLY A 16 -5.72 0.12 3.31
N ASN A 17 -6.51 1.17 3.49
CA ASN A 17 -7.55 1.57 2.53
C ASN A 17 -6.94 2.17 1.25
N HIS A 18 -7.69 2.16 0.15
CA HIS A 18 -7.38 2.96 -1.04
C HIS A 18 -7.94 4.38 -0.88
N SER A 19 -7.40 5.12 0.09
CA SER A 19 -7.85 6.47 0.45
C SER A 19 -6.67 7.35 0.92
N PRO A 20 -6.88 8.64 1.23
CA PRO A 20 -5.84 9.48 1.84
C PRO A 20 -5.31 8.96 3.19
N THR A 21 -5.97 7.99 3.83
CA THR A 21 -5.51 7.38 5.10
C THR A 21 -4.44 6.31 4.89
N MET A 22 -4.26 5.81 3.65
CA MET A 22 -3.30 4.75 3.31
C MET A 22 -1.91 5.01 3.90
N TYR A 23 -1.22 3.93 4.26
CA TYR A 23 0.13 4.01 4.83
C TYR A 23 1.17 3.43 3.88
N PRO A 24 1.87 4.27 3.08
CA PRO A 24 3.02 3.84 2.31
C PRO A 24 4.23 3.63 3.23
N ASP A 25 4.77 2.42 3.24
CA ASP A 25 5.78 1.96 4.18
C ASP A 25 7.08 1.62 3.44
N ILE A 26 8.13 2.38 3.74
CA ILE A 26 9.46 2.25 3.14
C ILE A 26 10.45 1.45 3.99
N ARG A 27 10.07 1.01 5.20
CA ARG A 27 10.99 0.38 6.16
C ARG A 27 11.62 -0.91 5.61
N PHE A 28 10.84 -1.65 4.81
CA PHE A 28 11.27 -2.88 4.15
C PHE A 28 11.78 -2.66 2.73
N ALA A 29 11.63 -1.46 2.18
CA ALA A 29 12.00 -1.20 0.81
C ALA A 29 13.51 -1.25 0.62
N THR A 30 13.95 -1.91 -0.45
CA THR A 30 15.36 -2.09 -0.77
C THR A 30 15.71 -1.60 -2.17
N VAL A 31 16.98 -1.27 -2.37
CA VAL A 31 17.58 -1.00 -3.69
C VAL A 31 18.90 -1.75 -3.76
N ASN A 32 19.02 -2.70 -4.71
CA ASN A 32 20.21 -3.55 -4.85
C ASN A 32 20.61 -4.24 -3.52
N GLY A 33 19.60 -4.66 -2.73
CA GLY A 33 19.80 -5.29 -1.42
C GLY A 33 20.08 -4.33 -0.25
N GLU A 34 20.23 -3.02 -0.51
CA GLU A 34 20.44 -2.01 0.54
C GLU A 34 19.11 -1.37 0.98
N SER A 35 19.00 -1.01 2.26
CA SER A 35 17.79 -0.36 2.80
C SER A 35 17.57 1.03 2.16
N LEU A 36 16.40 1.21 1.56
CA LEU A 36 16.00 2.50 0.98
C LEU A 36 15.73 3.54 2.08
N GLU A 37 15.14 3.12 3.21
CA GLU A 37 14.91 3.98 4.35
C GLU A 37 16.23 4.56 4.89
N GLN A 38 17.23 3.71 5.12
CA GLN A 38 18.55 4.15 5.58
C GLN A 38 19.25 5.04 4.55
N LYS A 39 19.07 4.79 3.25
CA LYS A 39 19.63 5.62 2.19
C LYS A 39 18.99 7.01 2.12
N ILE A 40 17.70 7.09 2.43
CA ILE A 40 16.97 8.37 2.53
C ILE A 40 17.36 9.11 3.82
N ASN A 41 17.52 8.39 4.93
CA ASN A 41 17.96 8.85 6.24
C ASN A 41 17.23 10.12 6.75
N ASP A 42 15.90 10.17 6.56
CA ASP A 42 15.12 11.40 6.79
C ASP A 42 13.69 11.03 7.23
N GLN A 43 13.55 10.77 8.54
CA GLN A 43 12.30 10.34 9.14
C GLN A 43 11.24 11.45 9.16
N GLU A 44 11.64 12.71 9.31
CA GLU A 44 10.74 13.85 9.21
C GLU A 44 10.17 13.97 7.79
N TRP A 45 11.01 13.81 6.76
CA TRP A 45 10.52 13.74 5.39
C TRP A 45 9.56 12.56 5.18
N ASN A 46 9.85 11.38 5.74
CA ASN A 46 8.95 10.24 5.61
C ASN A 46 7.55 10.55 6.18
N ARG A 47 7.52 11.03 7.43
CA ARG A 47 6.28 11.32 8.17
C ARG A 47 5.53 12.54 7.61
N ASP A 48 6.22 13.64 7.40
CA ASP A 48 5.58 14.95 7.19
C ASP A 48 5.50 15.32 5.70
N THR A 49 6.24 14.62 4.82
CA THR A 49 6.25 14.89 3.37
C THR A 49 5.82 13.69 2.54
N PHE A 50 6.47 12.53 2.67
CA PHE A 50 6.24 11.38 1.79
C PHE A 50 4.83 10.81 1.96
N ILE A 51 4.47 10.40 3.18
CA ILE A 51 3.14 9.83 3.47
C ILE A 51 2.02 10.80 3.06
N PRO A 52 2.01 12.08 3.47
CA PRO A 52 0.96 13.02 3.05
C PRO A 52 0.92 13.27 1.54
N LYS A 53 2.09 13.31 0.87
CA LYS A 53 2.17 13.55 -0.57
C LYS A 53 1.61 12.38 -1.39
N VAL A 54 1.81 11.15 -0.93
CA VAL A 54 1.19 9.96 -1.55
C VAL A 54 -0.32 10.00 -1.36
N GLY A 55 -0.80 10.19 -0.12
CA GLY A 55 -2.25 10.23 0.17
C GLY A 55 -3.00 11.35 -0.57
N LYS A 56 -2.35 12.48 -0.85
CA LYS A 56 -2.94 13.62 -1.58
C LYS A 56 -2.64 13.64 -3.08
N ARG A 57 -2.02 12.58 -3.63
CA ARG A 57 -1.57 12.59 -5.03
C ARG A 57 -2.71 12.76 -6.04
N GLY A 58 -3.86 12.12 -5.81
CA GLY A 58 -5.03 12.24 -6.68
C GLY A 58 -5.54 13.67 -6.77
N ALA A 59 -5.70 14.34 -5.62
CA ALA A 59 -6.12 15.74 -5.54
C ALA A 59 -5.15 16.68 -6.27
N ALA A 60 -3.83 16.48 -6.10
CA ALA A 60 -2.82 17.29 -6.78
C ALA A 60 -2.87 17.12 -8.32
N ILE A 61 -3.26 15.95 -8.83
CA ILE A 61 -3.45 15.74 -10.28
C ILE A 61 -4.70 16.45 -10.77
N ILE A 62 -5.80 16.39 -10.01
CA ILE A 62 -7.04 17.09 -10.33
C ILE A 62 -6.80 18.60 -10.36
N GLU A 63 -6.10 19.15 -9.38
CA GLU A 63 -5.76 20.58 -9.33
C GLU A 63 -4.93 21.00 -10.56
N ALA A 64 -3.94 20.18 -10.96
CA ALA A 64 -3.08 20.51 -12.09
C ALA A 64 -3.73 20.32 -13.47
N ARG A 65 -4.70 19.39 -13.61
CA ARG A 65 -5.26 19.00 -14.92
C ARG A 65 -6.74 19.33 -15.10
N GLY A 66 -7.44 19.67 -14.03
CA GLY A 66 -8.92 19.76 -14.00
C GLY A 66 -9.65 18.42 -14.17
N LEU A 67 -8.92 17.31 -14.24
CA LEU A 67 -9.43 15.98 -14.55
C LEU A 67 -8.79 14.93 -13.63
N SER A 68 -9.49 13.83 -13.40
CA SER A 68 -8.99 12.72 -12.59
C SER A 68 -7.77 12.03 -13.24
N SER A 69 -7.02 11.27 -12.44
CA SER A 69 -5.83 10.52 -12.85
C SER A 69 -6.16 9.21 -13.59
N ALA A 70 -7.06 9.26 -14.57
CA ALA A 70 -7.64 8.09 -15.24
C ALA A 70 -6.59 7.16 -15.88
N ALA A 71 -5.62 7.70 -16.62
CA ALA A 71 -4.61 6.89 -17.31
C ALA A 71 -3.70 6.11 -16.35
N SER A 72 -3.26 6.74 -15.26
CA SER A 72 -2.44 6.06 -14.24
C SER A 72 -3.26 5.05 -13.43
N ALA A 73 -4.56 5.33 -13.19
CA ALA A 73 -5.45 4.37 -12.55
C ALA A 73 -5.65 3.13 -13.43
N ALA A 74 -5.86 3.31 -14.74
CA ALA A 74 -5.95 2.20 -15.70
C ALA A 74 -4.65 1.39 -15.75
N ASN A 75 -3.48 2.06 -15.74
CA ASN A 75 -2.19 1.38 -15.67
C ASN A 75 -2.05 0.54 -14.39
N ALA A 76 -2.42 1.09 -13.23
CA ALA A 76 -2.38 0.36 -11.96
C ALA A 76 -3.30 -0.87 -11.96
N ALA A 77 -4.49 -0.78 -12.58
CA ALA A 77 -5.38 -1.92 -12.74
C ALA A 77 -4.78 -3.00 -13.65
N ILE A 78 -4.13 -2.61 -14.76
CA ILE A 78 -3.41 -3.53 -15.64
C ILE A 78 -2.28 -4.23 -14.89
N ASP A 79 -1.44 -3.48 -14.17
CA ASP A 79 -0.33 -4.03 -13.39
C ASP A 79 -0.84 -5.00 -12.31
N HIS A 80 -1.90 -4.62 -11.60
CA HIS A 80 -2.50 -5.46 -10.56
C HIS A 80 -2.97 -6.82 -11.11
N VAL A 81 -3.75 -6.82 -12.20
CA VAL A 81 -4.25 -8.06 -12.80
C VAL A 81 -3.13 -8.86 -13.44
N ARG A 82 -2.16 -8.20 -14.10
CA ARG A 82 -0.99 -8.86 -14.68
C ARG A 82 -0.21 -9.62 -13.60
N ASP A 83 0.15 -8.93 -12.53
CA ASP A 83 0.98 -9.51 -11.47
C ASP A 83 0.20 -10.59 -10.72
N TRP A 84 -1.12 -10.43 -10.52
CA TRP A 84 -1.95 -11.48 -9.94
C TRP A 84 -1.98 -12.74 -10.80
N VAL A 85 -2.35 -12.61 -12.08
CA VAL A 85 -2.58 -13.77 -12.96
C VAL A 85 -1.28 -14.43 -13.40
N LEU A 86 -0.28 -13.63 -13.80
CA LEU A 86 0.99 -14.13 -14.33
C LEU A 86 2.06 -14.35 -13.25
N GLY A 87 1.82 -13.84 -12.04
CA GLY A 87 2.75 -13.90 -10.91
C GLY A 87 3.69 -12.71 -10.83
N SER A 88 4.11 -12.38 -9.60
CA SER A 88 5.01 -11.27 -9.29
C SER A 88 6.49 -11.67 -9.37
N ASN A 89 6.79 -12.92 -9.73
CA ASN A 89 8.15 -13.48 -9.77
C ASN A 89 8.92 -13.29 -8.45
N GLY A 90 8.21 -13.48 -7.33
CA GLY A 90 8.77 -13.32 -5.98
C GLY A 90 8.89 -11.88 -5.49
N LYS A 91 8.63 -10.87 -6.33
CA LYS A 91 8.58 -9.48 -5.91
C LYS A 91 7.33 -9.22 -5.08
N TRP A 92 7.46 -8.32 -4.09
CA TRP A 92 6.31 -7.89 -3.32
C TRP A 92 5.50 -6.88 -4.12
N VAL A 93 4.19 -7.09 -4.15
CA VAL A 93 3.20 -6.14 -4.65
C VAL A 93 2.18 -5.88 -3.57
N THR A 94 1.51 -4.73 -3.63
CA THR A 94 0.38 -4.47 -2.72
C THR A 94 -0.92 -4.88 -3.38
N MET A 95 -1.72 -5.69 -2.68
CA MET A 95 -3.09 -6.01 -3.08
C MET A 95 -4.04 -5.72 -1.91
N GLY A 96 -5.20 -5.16 -2.22
CA GLY A 96 -6.33 -5.11 -1.28
C GLY A 96 -7.02 -6.48 -1.29
N VAL A 97 -6.84 -7.25 -0.23
CA VAL A 97 -7.36 -8.63 -0.13
C VAL A 97 -8.09 -8.85 1.19
N PRO A 98 -9.04 -9.79 1.28
CA PRO A 98 -9.71 -10.12 2.54
C PRO A 98 -8.70 -10.51 3.61
N SER A 99 -8.74 -9.84 4.76
CA SER A 99 -7.88 -10.14 5.91
C SER A 99 -8.10 -11.55 6.43
N ASP A 100 -7.00 -12.19 6.82
CA ASP A 100 -6.92 -13.50 7.48
C ASP A 100 -6.53 -13.37 8.97
N GLY A 101 -6.63 -12.17 9.55
CA GLY A 101 -6.21 -11.89 10.92
C GLY A 101 -4.74 -11.50 11.05
N SER A 102 -3.93 -11.66 10.00
CA SER A 102 -2.53 -11.24 9.99
C SER A 102 -2.37 -9.77 10.38
N TYR A 103 -1.28 -9.47 11.08
CA TYR A 103 -0.94 -8.11 11.55
C TYR A 103 -2.01 -7.46 12.45
N GLY A 104 -2.89 -8.26 13.06
CA GLY A 104 -3.98 -7.78 13.93
C GLY A 104 -5.11 -7.09 13.17
N ILE A 105 -5.22 -7.30 11.86
CA ILE A 105 -6.32 -6.75 11.04
C ILE A 105 -7.51 -7.71 11.10
N PRO A 106 -8.72 -7.27 11.53
CA PRO A 106 -9.89 -8.14 11.66
C PRO A 106 -10.18 -8.94 10.38
N GLU A 107 -10.48 -10.23 10.52
CA GLU A 107 -10.78 -11.12 9.41
C GLU A 107 -11.91 -10.58 8.52
N GLY A 108 -11.80 -10.81 7.21
CA GLY A 108 -12.79 -10.41 6.21
C GLY A 108 -12.73 -8.94 5.77
N ILE A 109 -12.02 -8.06 6.49
CA ILE A 109 -11.79 -6.68 6.02
C ILE A 109 -10.89 -6.69 4.79
N ILE A 110 -11.32 -6.05 3.69
CA ILE A 110 -10.44 -5.81 2.53
C ILE A 110 -9.39 -4.79 2.95
N TYR A 111 -8.12 -5.20 2.98
CA TYR A 111 -7.03 -4.37 3.50
C TYR A 111 -5.80 -4.52 2.61
N GLY A 112 -5.17 -3.40 2.23
CA GLY A 112 -3.92 -3.38 1.48
C GLY A 112 -2.79 -4.01 2.29
N VAL A 113 -2.17 -5.05 1.73
CA VAL A 113 -1.07 -5.79 2.36
C VAL A 113 -0.02 -6.18 1.32
N PRO A 114 1.23 -6.43 1.73
CA PRO A 114 2.24 -6.99 0.85
C PRO A 114 1.93 -8.46 0.55
N VAL A 115 1.96 -8.81 -0.73
CA VAL A 115 1.81 -10.19 -1.20
C VAL A 115 2.85 -10.51 -2.26
N THR A 116 3.14 -11.78 -2.43
CA THR A 116 3.70 -12.34 -3.66
C THR A 116 2.60 -13.10 -4.40
N THR A 117 2.70 -13.20 -5.72
CA THR A 117 1.69 -13.90 -6.53
C THR A 117 2.33 -14.94 -7.44
N ALA A 118 1.63 -16.06 -7.65
CA ALA A 118 2.00 -17.10 -8.59
C ALA A 118 0.76 -17.91 -8.99
N ASN A 119 0.65 -18.26 -10.28
CA ASN A 119 -0.42 -19.12 -10.79
C ASN A 119 -1.85 -18.65 -10.46
N GLY A 120 -2.10 -17.33 -10.45
CA GLY A 120 -3.40 -16.77 -10.10
C GLY A 120 -3.73 -16.77 -8.60
N GLU A 121 -2.79 -17.15 -7.75
CA GLU A 121 -2.92 -17.11 -6.29
C GLU A 121 -2.01 -16.04 -5.70
N TYR A 122 -2.47 -15.38 -4.64
CA TYR A 122 -1.65 -14.50 -3.82
C TYR A 122 -1.23 -15.20 -2.52
N THR A 123 -0.06 -14.86 -2.01
CA THR A 123 0.43 -15.30 -0.70
C THR A 123 0.88 -14.06 0.06
N ARG A 124 0.30 -13.85 1.24
CA ARG A 124 0.68 -12.74 2.13
C ARG A 124 2.13 -12.91 2.56
N VAL A 125 2.87 -11.80 2.53
CA VAL A 125 4.18 -11.74 3.19
C VAL A 125 3.93 -11.77 4.69
N ALA A 126 4.63 -12.64 5.42
CA ALA A 126 4.48 -12.86 6.86
C ALA A 126 5.73 -12.40 7.63
N GLY A 127 5.61 -12.23 8.94
CA GLY A 127 6.76 -11.97 9.83
C GLY A 127 7.34 -10.57 9.74
N LEU A 128 6.61 -9.59 9.20
CA LEU A 128 7.03 -8.19 9.22
C LEU A 128 6.81 -7.58 10.61
N GLU A 129 7.87 -7.07 11.21
CA GLU A 129 7.81 -6.36 12.48
C GLU A 129 7.08 -5.01 12.32
N ILE A 130 6.08 -4.79 13.16
CA ILE A 130 5.28 -3.57 13.15
C ILE A 130 5.69 -2.72 14.35
N ASP A 131 6.44 -1.65 14.08
CA ASP A 131 6.80 -0.69 15.12
C ASP A 131 5.60 0.19 15.53
N ALA A 132 5.79 1.00 16.58
CA ALA A 132 4.72 1.82 17.13
C ALA A 132 4.16 2.85 16.13
N PHE A 133 5.01 3.44 15.30
CA PHE A 133 4.56 4.42 14.29
C PHE A 133 3.74 3.72 13.20
N SER A 134 4.21 2.58 12.70
CA SER A 134 3.48 1.79 11.72
C SER A 134 2.15 1.28 12.27
N ARG A 135 2.12 0.82 13.53
CA ARG A 135 0.87 0.40 14.19
C ARG A 135 -0.14 1.55 14.24
N GLU A 136 0.27 2.74 14.66
CA GLU A 136 -0.58 3.94 14.68
C GLU A 136 -1.15 4.24 13.28
N ARG A 137 -0.30 4.23 12.25
CA ARG A 137 -0.73 4.50 10.86
C ARG A 137 -1.65 3.40 10.31
N MET A 138 -1.40 2.14 10.63
CA MET A 138 -2.25 1.01 10.25
C MET A 138 -3.60 1.03 10.97
N ASP A 139 -3.63 1.39 12.25
CA ASP A 139 -4.89 1.58 12.99
C ASP A 139 -5.71 2.75 12.44
N PHE A 140 -5.04 3.85 12.09
CA PHE A 140 -5.70 5.02 11.51
C PHE A 140 -6.46 4.67 10.22
N THR A 141 -5.83 3.94 9.30
CA THR A 141 -6.49 3.52 8.04
C THR A 141 -7.48 2.37 8.25
N LEU A 142 -7.24 1.48 9.23
CA LEU A 142 -8.19 0.43 9.60
C LEU A 142 -9.50 1.01 10.14
N ASN A 143 -9.43 2.03 10.99
CA ASN A 143 -10.63 2.65 11.56
C ASN A 143 -11.56 3.19 10.47
N GLU A 144 -11.02 3.81 9.42
CA GLU A 144 -11.80 4.26 8.26
C GLU A 144 -12.51 3.08 7.56
N LEU A 145 -11.82 1.95 7.34
CA LEU A 145 -12.43 0.75 6.75
C LEU A 145 -13.55 0.16 7.62
N LEU A 146 -13.40 0.20 8.95
CA LEU A 146 -14.43 -0.26 9.87
C LEU A 146 -15.67 0.65 9.83
N GLU A 147 -15.46 1.97 9.78
CA GLU A 147 -16.55 2.95 9.60
C GLU A 147 -17.28 2.75 8.26
N GLU A 148 -16.54 2.56 7.16
CA GLU A 148 -17.11 2.26 5.83
C GLU A 148 -17.93 0.97 5.84
N ARG A 149 -17.39 -0.12 6.40
CA ARG A 149 -18.10 -1.41 6.54
C ARG A 149 -19.39 -1.23 7.33
N ASP A 150 -19.33 -0.55 8.47
CA ASP A 150 -20.48 -0.37 9.35
C ASP A 150 -21.57 0.50 8.69
N GLY A 151 -21.17 1.43 7.81
CA GLY A 151 -22.08 2.26 7.02
C GLY A 151 -22.83 1.51 5.92
N VAL A 152 -22.33 0.34 5.46
CA VAL A 152 -22.97 -0.46 4.40
C VAL A 152 -23.58 -1.77 4.88
N LYS A 153 -23.43 -2.11 6.17
CA LYS A 153 -23.85 -3.42 6.72
C LYS A 153 -25.32 -3.76 6.46
N ASP A 154 -26.21 -2.76 6.48
CA ASP A 154 -27.65 -2.96 6.31
C ASP A 154 -28.02 -3.33 4.86
N LEU A 155 -27.09 -3.18 3.90
CA LEU A 155 -27.25 -3.60 2.51
C LEU A 155 -26.92 -5.09 2.28
N LEU A 156 -26.39 -5.78 3.30
CA LEU A 156 -25.95 -7.18 3.23
C LEU A 156 -26.90 -8.13 3.99
N ALA A 157 -28.04 -7.62 4.47
CA ALA A 157 -29.05 -8.36 5.21
C ALA A 157 -30.03 -9.13 4.31
#